data_AF-G0YCM4-F1
#
_entry.id   AF-G0YCM4-F1
#
_cell.length_a   1.000
_cell.length_b   1.000
_cell.length_c   1.000
_cell.angle_alpha   90.00
_cell.angle_beta   90.00
_cell.angle_gamma   90.00
#
_symmetry.space_group_name_H-M   'P 1'
#
loop_
_entity.id
_entity.type
_entity.pdbx_description
1 polymer ?
#
loop_
_entity_poly.entity_id
_entity_poly.type
_entity_poly.pdbx_seq_one_letter_code
_entity_poly.pdbx_strand_id
1 'polypeptide(L)'
;RYVDWTLTVPLMCIEYYLILKPAGAKGGMLSRLIFGSVVMLVAGYIGEAVVPAQNVLWGIISTLGWAIIIYEIYVGGASTR
;
A
#
# COMPACT_ATOMS: atom_id res chain seq x y z
N ARG A 1 10.32 10.41 8.97
CA ARG A 1 10.06 8.99 8.64
C ARG A 1 8.79 8.80 7.81
N TYR A 2 7.59 9.12 8.31
CA TYR A 2 6.36 8.97 7.51
C TYR A 2 6.34 9.81 6.23
N VAL A 3 6.87 11.04 6.28
CA VAL A 3 7.03 11.92 5.11
C VAL A 3 7.97 11.32 4.06
N ASP A 4 9.04 10.65 4.49
CA ASP A 4 9.95 9.95 3.58
C ASP A 4 9.24 8.75 2.93
N TRP A 5 8.45 8.01 3.73
CA TRP A 5 7.68 6.84 3.28
C TRP A 5 6.53 7.18 2.33
N THR A 6 5.94 8.38 2.44
CA THR A 6 4.92 8.84 1.47
C THR A 6 5.46 8.98 0.05
N LEU A 7 6.78 9.05 -0.12
CA LEU A 7 7.41 9.04 -1.44
C LEU A 7 7.93 7.64 -1.80
N THR A 8 8.65 6.98 -0.88
CA THR A 8 9.30 5.71 -1.21
C THR A 8 8.32 4.54 -1.35
N VAL A 9 7.26 4.45 -0.55
CA VAL A 9 6.31 3.32 -0.62
C VAL A 9 5.46 3.36 -1.90
N PRO A 10 4.86 4.50 -2.30
CA PRO A 10 4.17 4.58 -3.57
C PRO A 10 5.10 4.35 -4.76
N LEU A 11 6.35 4.83 -4.68
CA LEU A 11 7.35 4.59 -5.73
C LEU A 11 7.67 3.10 -5.88
N MET A 12 7.84 2.35 -4.78
CA MET A 12 8.01 0.89 -4.82
C MET A 12 6.80 0.19 -5.44
N CYS A 13 5.57 0.65 -5.15
CA CYS A 13 4.36 0.12 -5.78
C CYS A 13 4.31 0.38 -7.29
N ILE A 14 4.75 1.56 -7.73
CA ILE A 14 4.86 1.93 -9.16
C ILE A 14 5.92 1.06 -9.83
N GLU A 15 7.11 0.95 -9.25
CA GLU A 15 8.21 0.14 -9.79
C GLU A 15 7.76 -1.32 -9.98
N TYR A 16 7.15 -1.91 -8.95
CA TYR A 16 6.62 -3.27 -9.02
C TYR A 16 5.57 -3.42 -10.14
N TYR A 17 4.63 -2.49 -10.25
CA TYR A 17 3.64 -2.50 -11.33
C TYR A 17 4.28 -2.38 -12.72
N LEU A 18 5.31 -1.53 -12.88
CA LEU A 18 6.01 -1.37 -14.15
C LEU A 18 6.77 -2.63 -14.56
N ILE A 19 7.30 -3.40 -13.61
CA ILE A 19 7.93 -4.71 -13.87
C ILE A 19 6.88 -5.73 -14.37
N LEU A 20 5.68 -5.72 -13.80
CA LEU A 20 4.62 -6.66 -14.18
C LEU A 20 3.79 -6.21 -15.38
N LYS A 21 3.83 -4.93 -15.75
CA LYS A 21 3.06 -4.39 -16.87
C LYS A 21 3.34 -5.13 -18.18
N PRO A 22 4.59 -5.45 -18.57
CA PRO A 22 4.89 -6.31 -19.72
C PRO A 22 4.38 -7.74 -19.57
N ALA A 23 4.28 -8.26 -18.34
CA ALA A 23 3.78 -9.59 -18.01
C ALA A 23 2.22 -9.66 -17.93
N GLY A 24 1.52 -8.61 -18.38
CA GLY A 24 0.06 -8.61 -18.44
C GLY A 24 -0.64 -8.15 -17.16
N ALA A 25 0.00 -7.31 -16.33
CA ALA A 25 -0.64 -6.73 -15.16
C ALA A 25 -1.92 -5.97 -15.51
N LYS A 26 -2.99 -6.18 -14.74
CA LYS A 26 -4.27 -5.49 -14.95
C LYS A 26 -4.14 -3.99 -14.69
N GLY A 27 -4.78 -3.16 -15.53
CA GLY A 27 -4.73 -1.69 -15.41
C GLY A 27 -5.18 -1.15 -14.04
N GLY A 28 -6.10 -1.82 -13.36
CA GLY A 28 -6.56 -1.44 -12.02
C GLY A 28 -5.58 -1.75 -10.88
N MET A 29 -4.57 -2.60 -11.11
CA MET A 29 -3.65 -3.06 -10.06
C MET A 29 -2.86 -1.90 -9.43
N LEU A 30 -2.32 -1.00 -10.26
CA LEU A 30 -1.56 0.16 -9.76
C LEU A 30 -2.40 1.02 -8.81
N SER A 31 -3.64 1.33 -9.19
CA SER A 31 -4.52 2.17 -8.36
C SER A 31 -4.81 1.55 -6.99
N ARG A 32 -4.93 0.22 -6.92
CA ARG A 32 -5.20 -0.52 -5.68
C ARG A 32 -3.95 -0.60 -4.79
N LEU A 33 -2.78 -0.77 -5.38
CA LEU A 33 -1.49 -0.70 -4.67
C LEU A 33 -1.28 0.70 -4.06
N ILE A 34 -1.51 1.75 -4.85
CA ILE A 34 -1.39 3.14 -4.36
C ILE A 34 -2.42 3.40 -3.26
N PHE A 35 -3.67 3.00 -3.45
CA PHE A 35 -4.70 3.16 -2.42
C PHE A 35 -4.33 2.46 -1.11
N GLY A 36 -3.89 1.20 -1.18
CA GLY A 36 -3.42 0.46 0.00
C GLY A 36 -2.24 1.16 0.71
N SER A 37 -1.30 1.71 -0.06
CA SER A 37 -0.15 2.46 0.49
C SER A 37 -0.56 3.73 1.22
N VAL A 38 -1.53 4.48 0.68
CA VAL A 38 -2.05 5.70 1.30
C VAL A 38 -2.77 5.37 2.60
N VAL A 39 -3.67 4.38 2.58
CA VAL A 39 -4.39 3.94 3.78
C VAL A 39 -3.41 3.48 4.87
N MET A 40 -2.41 2.67 4.51
CA MET A 40 -1.40 2.17 5.43
C MET A 40 -0.63 3.32 6.10
N LEU A 41 -0.13 4.28 5.31
CA LEU A 41 0.71 5.36 5.82
C LEU A 41 -0.07 6.42 6.59
N VAL A 42 -1.26 6.80 6.10
CA VAL A 42 -2.11 7.79 6.79
C VAL A 42 -2.59 7.23 8.13
N ALA A 43 -3.07 5.98 8.17
CA ALA A 43 -3.51 5.37 9.42
C ALA A 43 -2.34 5.20 10.40
N GLY A 44 -1.16 4.77 9.93
CA GLY A 44 0.04 4.66 10.76
C GLY A 44 0.48 6.02 11.34
N TYR A 45 0.47 7.06 10.51
CA TYR A 45 0.80 8.42 10.96
C TYR A 45 -0.20 8.95 12.00
N ILE A 46 -1.50 8.73 11.79
CA ILE A 46 -2.52 9.15 12.77
C ILE A 46 -2.31 8.40 14.09
N GLY A 47 -2.09 7.09 14.04
CA GLY A 47 -1.89 6.26 15.22
C GLY A 47 -0.62 6.59 16.02
N GLU A 48 0.47 6.96 15.34
CA GLU A 48 1.74 7.28 16.00
C GLU A 48 1.88 8.75 16.42
N ALA A 49 1.45 9.70 15.56
CA ALA A 49 1.79 11.12 15.73
C ALA A 49 0.60 12.01 16.12
N VAL A 50 -0.63 11.64 15.76
CA VAL A 50 -1.82 12.50 15.97
C VAL A 50 -2.62 12.04 17.19
N VAL A 51 -2.89 10.74 17.31
CA VAL A 51 -3.69 10.17 18.41
C VAL A 51 -3.00 8.94 19.03
N PRO A 52 -1.88 9.12 19.75
CA PRO A 52 -1.06 8.01 20.27
C PRO A 52 -1.81 7.09 21.25
N ALA A 53 -2.80 7.64 21.97
CA ALA A 53 -3.64 6.87 22.90
C ALA A 53 -4.47 5.78 22.21
N GLN A 54 -4.67 5.87 20.89
CA GLN A 54 -5.41 4.90 20.07
C GLN A 54 -4.50 4.14 19.10
N ASN A 55 -3.19 4.07 19.38
CA ASN A 55 -2.19 3.50 18.47
C ASN A 55 -2.53 2.08 17.97
N VAL A 56 -3.09 1.21 18.82
CA VAL A 56 -3.45 -0.16 18.44
C VAL A 56 -4.55 -0.16 17.38
N LEU A 57 -5.59 0.65 17.55
CA LEU A 57 -6.71 0.72 16.61
C LEU A 57 -6.23 1.20 15.23
N TRP A 58 -5.46 2.30 15.22
CA TRP A 58 -4.91 2.86 13.99
C TRP A 58 -3.85 1.95 13.36
N GLY A 59 -3.09 1.20 14.17
CA GLY A 59 -2.17 0.16 13.71
C GLY A 59 -2.89 -0.99 13.01
N ILE A 60 -4.06 -1.43 13.50
CA ILE A 60 -4.89 -2.43 12.83
C ILE A 60 -5.38 -1.90 11.48
N ILE A 61 -5.87 -0.65 11.42
CA ILE A 61 -6.32 -0.02 10.16
C ILE A 61 -5.15 0.08 9.17
N SER A 62 -3.97 0.48 9.64
CA SER A 62 -2.75 0.52 8.83
C SER A 62 -2.40 -0.86 8.27
N THR A 63 -2.52 -1.90 9.11
CA THR A 63 -2.27 -3.29 8.72
C THR A 63 -3.26 -3.79 7.67
N LEU A 64 -4.52 -3.32 7.68
CA LEU A 64 -5.48 -3.62 6.61
C LEU A 64 -5.06 -3.00 5.26
N GLY A 65 -4.54 -1.77 5.27
CA GLY A 65 -3.97 -1.15 4.07
C GLY A 65 -2.78 -1.94 3.51
N TRP A 66 -1.91 -2.43 4.39
CA TRP A 66 -0.81 -3.33 4.03
C TRP A 66 -1.31 -4.68 3.48
N ALA A 67 -2.33 -5.28 4.10
CA ALA A 67 -2.91 -6.54 3.64
C ALA A 67 -3.51 -6.42 2.22
N ILE A 68 -4.07 -5.26 1.86
CA ILE A 68 -4.53 -4.99 0.48
C ILE A 68 -3.34 -5.03 -0.50
N ILE A 69 -2.20 -4.42 -0.15
CA ILE A 69 -1.00 -4.45 -0.99
C ILE A 69 -0.52 -5.89 -1.18
N ILE A 70 -0.41 -6.67 -0.10
CA ILE A 70 -0.01 -8.07 -0.15
C ILE A 70 -0.98 -8.90 -1.00
N TYR A 71 -2.29 -8.70 -0.80
CA TYR A 71 -3.31 -9.36 -1.62
C TYR A 71 -3.10 -9.04 -3.10
N GLU A 72 -2.83 -7.79 -3.46
CA GLU A 72 -2.59 -7.42 -4.86
C GLU A 72 -1.33 -8.05 -5.47
N ILE A 73 -0.28 -8.22 -4.67
CA ILE A 73 0.99 -8.82 -5.09
C ILE A 73 0.85 -10.32 -5.36
N TYR A 74 0.20 -11.06 -4.46
CA TYR A 74 0.14 -12.53 -4.52
C TYR A 74 -1.08 -13.08 -5.26
N VAL A 75 -2.22 -12.38 -5.18
CA VAL A 75 -3.52 -12.88 -5.65
C VAL A 75 -4.19 -11.90 -6.63
N GLY A 76 -3.87 -10.61 -6.52
CA GLY A 76 -4.28 -9.59 -7.47
C GLY A 76 -3.70 -9.84 -8.86
N GLY A 77 -4.04 -8.97 -9.80
CA GLY A 77 -3.80 -9.18 -11.23
C GLY A 77 -2.34 -9.19 -11.70
N ALA A 78 -1.40 -9.71 -10.90
CA ALA A 78 0.04 -9.80 -11.11
C ALA A 78 0.43 -10.70 -12.29
N SER A 79 -0.46 -11.56 -12.77
CA SER A 79 -0.39 -12.19 -14.09
C SER A 79 -1.80 -12.67 -14.43
N THR A 80 -2.27 -12.35 -15.64
CA THR A 80 -3.47 -13.01 -16.18
C THR A 80 -3.13 -13.90 -17.38
N ARG A 81 -1.86 -13.98 -17.82
CA ARG A 81 -1.33 -14.94 -18.79
C ARG A 81 0.17 -15.12 -18.60
#